data_AF-X1QCY9-F1
#
_entry.id   AF-X1QCY9-F1
#
_cell.length_a   1.000
_cell.length_b   1.000
_cell.length_c   1.000
_cell.angle_alpha   90.00
_cell.angle_beta   90.00
_cell.angle_gamma   90.00
#
_symmetry.space_group_name_H-M   'P 1'
#
loop_
_entity.id
_entity.type
_entity.pdbx_description
1 polymer ?
#
loop_
_entity_poly.entity_id
_entity_poly.type
_entity_poly.pdbx_seq_one_letter_code
_entity_poly.pdbx_strand_id
1 'polypeptide(L)'
;MGMLELIPHISELWATRRDEITDDAARITAALRDASEYAPGEDLDPTVERIAFDELTNRFDEEHGGFGSAPKFPPGHTLLFLLRYWKRTGNPRPLEIVEETLGAMRQGGIYDQVGFGFHRYSTDSAWLVPHFEKMLYDQAMLTMAYTETYQATGKEEYAATVREIIHYVLLNAIPSAVLATIKS
;
A
#
# COMPACT_ATOMS: atom_id res chain seq x y z
N MET A 1 20.01 -13.59 -14.24
CA MET A 1 20.09 -14.75 -13.34
C MET A 1 18.72 -14.97 -12.73
N GLY A 2 18.05 -16.08 -13.03
CA GLY A 2 16.75 -16.42 -12.43
C GLY A 2 16.92 -17.13 -11.08
N MET A 3 15.84 -17.26 -10.29
CA MET A 3 15.88 -17.97 -9.00
C MET A 3 16.40 -19.42 -9.13
N LEU A 4 16.12 -20.08 -10.27
CA LEU A 4 16.60 -21.43 -10.57
C LEU A 4 18.12 -21.52 -10.77
N GLU A 5 18.77 -20.44 -11.14
CA GLU A 5 20.24 -20.36 -11.29
C GLU A 5 20.89 -19.86 -9.99
N LEU A 6 20.20 -18.94 -9.30
CA LEU A 6 20.71 -18.31 -8.09
C LEU A 6 20.81 -19.29 -6.92
N ILE A 7 19.79 -20.13 -6.71
CA ILE A 7 19.76 -21.06 -5.57
C ILE A 7 20.89 -22.10 -5.64
N PRO A 8 21.12 -22.81 -6.77
CA PRO A 8 22.24 -23.72 -6.89
C PRO A 8 23.60 -23.03 -6.71
N HIS A 9 23.74 -21.81 -7.23
CA HIS A 9 24.98 -21.05 -7.11
C HIS A 9 25.28 -20.64 -5.66
N ILE A 10 24.27 -20.17 -4.92
CA ILE A 10 24.42 -19.88 -3.48
C ILE A 10 24.75 -21.16 -2.71
N SER A 11 24.12 -22.28 -3.05
CA SER A 11 24.41 -23.58 -2.42
C SER A 11 25.85 -24.04 -2.67
N GLU A 12 26.36 -23.87 -3.89
CA GLU A 12 27.74 -24.21 -4.27
C GLU A 12 28.74 -23.32 -3.53
N LEU A 13 28.50 -22.01 -3.51
CA LEU A 13 29.35 -21.07 -2.79
C LEU A 13 29.33 -21.37 -1.28
N TRP A 14 28.18 -21.71 -0.69
CA TRP A 14 28.09 -22.10 0.72
C TRP A 14 28.89 -23.37 1.04
N ALA A 15 28.94 -24.33 0.10
CA ALA A 15 29.70 -25.56 0.27
C ALA A 15 31.22 -25.38 0.06
N THR A 16 31.62 -24.47 -0.84
CA THR A 16 33.02 -24.35 -1.28
C THR A 16 33.76 -23.15 -0.68
N ARG A 17 33.04 -22.07 -0.32
CA ARG A 17 33.58 -20.77 0.10
C ARG A 17 32.77 -20.16 1.25
N ARG A 18 32.44 -21.00 2.23
CA ARG A 18 31.58 -20.63 3.37
C ARG A 18 32.10 -19.43 4.15
N ASP A 19 33.41 -19.39 4.38
CA ASP A 19 34.04 -18.33 5.18
C ASP A 19 33.96 -16.98 4.43
N GLU A 20 34.21 -16.98 3.11
CA GLU A 20 34.07 -15.79 2.26
C GLU A 20 32.63 -15.23 2.29
N ILE A 21 31.61 -16.08 2.16
CA ILE A 21 30.20 -15.66 2.25
C ILE A 21 29.86 -15.12 3.64
N THR A 22 30.40 -15.73 4.69
CA THR A 22 30.10 -15.31 6.07
C THR A 22 30.72 -13.94 6.34
N ASP A 23 31.93 -13.69 5.84
CA ASP A 23 32.60 -12.40 5.91
C ASP A 23 31.86 -11.33 5.08
N ASP A 24 31.40 -11.66 3.88
CA ASP A 24 30.57 -10.77 3.05
C ASP A 24 29.24 -10.44 3.73
N ALA A 25 28.56 -11.44 4.29
CA ALA A 25 27.32 -11.23 5.03
C ALA A 25 27.55 -10.35 6.27
N ALA A 26 28.67 -10.52 6.97
CA ALA A 26 29.05 -9.68 8.10
C ALA A 26 29.33 -8.24 7.66
N ARG A 27 30.04 -8.03 6.55
CA ARG A 27 30.27 -6.70 5.95
C ARG A 27 28.98 -6.00 5.57
N ILE A 28 28.08 -6.71 4.88
CA ILE A 28 26.75 -6.18 4.48
C ILE A 28 25.93 -5.84 5.72
N THR A 29 25.93 -6.71 6.74
CA THR A 29 25.18 -6.48 7.99
C THR A 29 25.73 -5.28 8.76
N ALA A 30 27.05 -5.10 8.80
CA ALA A 30 27.68 -3.93 9.42
C ALA A 30 27.31 -2.64 8.67
N ALA A 31 27.40 -2.64 7.33
CA ALA A 31 27.02 -1.50 6.51
C ALA A 31 25.53 -1.14 6.66
N LEU A 32 24.64 -2.13 6.74
CA LEU A 32 23.22 -1.88 7.03
C LEU A 32 23.03 -1.32 8.43
N ARG A 33 23.79 -1.80 9.42
CA ARG A 33 23.70 -1.30 10.80
C ARG A 33 24.12 0.16 10.88
N ASP A 34 25.25 0.52 10.26
CA ASP A 34 25.75 1.90 10.20
C ASP A 34 24.78 2.81 9.44
N ALA A 35 24.16 2.32 8.35
CA ALA A 35 23.12 3.05 7.64
C ALA A 35 21.79 3.14 8.41
N SER A 36 21.54 2.22 9.35
CA SER A 36 20.36 2.19 10.20
C SER A 36 20.51 2.98 11.51
N GLU A 37 21.73 3.46 11.82
CA GLU A 37 21.94 4.45 12.87
C GLU A 37 21.27 5.76 12.43
N TYR A 38 19.98 5.85 12.74
CA TYR A 38 19.12 6.99 12.52
C TYR A 38 19.63 8.16 13.38
N ALA A 39 20.53 8.96 12.82
CA ALA A 39 20.55 10.37 13.19
C ALA A 39 19.21 10.96 12.72
N PRO A 40 18.50 11.74 13.55
CA PRO A 40 17.41 12.56 13.04
C PRO A 40 18.00 13.40 11.91
N GLY A 41 17.52 13.18 10.68
CA GLY A 41 17.85 14.08 9.57
C GLY A 41 17.37 15.50 9.90
N GLU A 42 17.88 16.49 9.17
CA GLU A 42 17.32 17.83 9.25
C GLU A 42 15.82 17.80 8.95
N ASP A 43 15.06 18.72 9.57
CA ASP A 43 13.64 18.87 9.29
C ASP A 43 13.43 19.01 7.78
N LEU A 44 12.49 18.23 7.24
CA LEU A 44 12.16 18.31 5.82
C LEU A 44 11.68 19.72 5.50
N ASP A 45 12.27 20.35 4.48
CA ASP A 45 11.80 21.63 3.98
C ASP A 45 10.30 21.50 3.60
N PRO A 46 9.40 22.37 4.11
CA PRO A 46 8.00 22.40 3.73
C PRO A 46 7.76 22.43 2.20
N THR A 47 8.74 22.88 1.41
CA THR A 47 8.68 22.81 -0.06
C THR A 47 8.64 21.39 -0.60
N VAL A 48 9.21 20.40 0.09
CA VAL A 48 9.25 19.00 -0.34
C VAL A 48 7.85 18.40 -0.39
N GLU A 49 7.01 18.65 0.63
CA GLU A 49 5.62 18.18 0.64
C GLU A 49 4.82 18.77 -0.52
N ARG A 50 5.04 20.05 -0.83
CA ARG A 50 4.41 20.73 -1.97
C ARG A 50 4.85 20.14 -3.31
N ILE A 51 6.16 19.93 -3.50
CA ILE A 51 6.67 19.32 -4.73
C ILE A 51 6.10 17.91 -4.92
N ALA A 52 6.05 17.11 -3.85
CA ALA A 52 5.44 15.79 -3.89
C ALA A 52 3.95 15.85 -4.26
N PHE A 53 3.20 16.80 -3.70
CA PHE A 53 1.80 17.03 -4.06
C PHE A 53 1.62 17.43 -5.54
N ASP A 54 2.44 18.35 -6.03
CA ASP A 54 2.39 18.83 -7.43
C ASP A 54 2.67 17.66 -8.40
N GLU A 55 3.68 16.84 -8.12
CA GLU A 55 4.01 15.64 -8.91
C GLU A 55 2.89 14.59 -8.89
N LEU A 56 2.28 14.36 -7.72
CA LEU A 56 1.14 13.44 -7.62
C LEU A 56 -0.06 13.94 -8.39
N THR A 57 -0.33 15.25 -8.34
CA THR A 57 -1.43 15.88 -9.09
C THR A 57 -1.23 15.74 -10.58
N ASN A 58 0.00 15.93 -11.08
CA ASN A 58 0.32 15.76 -12.51
C ASN A 58 0.17 14.31 -13.00
N ARG A 59 0.29 13.33 -12.09
CA ARG A 59 0.16 11.90 -12.38
C ARG A 59 -1.23 11.34 -12.10
N PHE A 60 -2.12 12.16 -11.57
CA PHE A 60 -3.48 11.76 -11.24
C PHE A 60 -4.27 11.50 -12.51
N ASP A 61 -4.95 10.36 -12.54
CA ASP A 61 -5.85 9.98 -13.62
C ASP A 61 -7.23 10.57 -13.31
N GLU A 62 -7.56 11.72 -13.90
CA GLU A 62 -8.86 12.39 -13.68
C GLU A 62 -10.05 11.62 -14.27
N GLU A 63 -9.83 10.71 -15.23
CA GLU A 63 -10.91 9.96 -15.87
C GLU A 63 -11.34 8.76 -15.02
N HIS A 64 -10.38 8.08 -14.38
CA HIS A 64 -10.62 6.83 -13.67
C HIS A 64 -10.20 6.84 -12.20
N GLY A 65 -9.67 7.94 -11.68
CA GLY A 65 -9.13 8.05 -10.32
C GLY A 65 -7.86 7.22 -10.11
N GLY A 66 -7.05 7.55 -9.12
CA GLY A 66 -5.76 6.93 -8.84
C GLY A 66 -4.63 7.41 -9.75
N PHE A 67 -3.58 6.60 -9.89
CA PHE A 67 -2.31 7.05 -10.48
C PHE A 67 -1.73 6.02 -11.45
N GLY A 68 -1.08 6.52 -12.49
CA GLY A 68 -0.39 5.69 -13.48
C GLY A 68 -1.32 4.96 -14.44
N SER A 69 -0.73 4.17 -15.33
CA SER A 69 -1.41 3.39 -16.36
C SER A 69 -1.70 1.96 -15.91
N ALA A 70 -2.26 1.15 -16.81
CA ALA A 70 -2.39 -0.30 -16.62
C ALA A 70 -1.01 -1.00 -16.57
N PRO A 71 -0.82 -2.02 -15.71
CA PRO A 71 -1.71 -2.44 -14.62
C PRO A 71 -1.71 -1.42 -13.46
N LYS A 72 -2.88 -1.19 -12.86
CA LYS A 72 -3.11 -0.14 -11.88
C LYS A 72 -3.25 -0.70 -10.46
N PHE A 73 -2.48 -0.15 -9.52
CA PHE A 73 -2.39 -0.64 -8.14
C PHE A 73 -3.09 0.31 -7.16
N PRO A 74 -3.81 -0.20 -6.15
CA PRO A 74 -4.39 0.64 -5.09
C PRO A 74 -3.33 1.47 -4.36
N PRO A 75 -3.37 2.82 -4.41
CA PRO A 75 -2.26 3.67 -3.97
C PRO A 75 -2.38 4.06 -2.49
N GLY A 76 -2.60 3.11 -1.58
CA GLY A 76 -2.99 3.38 -0.19
C GLY A 76 -2.09 4.38 0.58
N HIS A 77 -0.76 4.24 0.47
CA HIS A 77 0.20 5.15 1.11
C HIS A 77 0.14 6.57 0.52
N THR A 78 -0.03 6.68 -0.80
CA THR A 78 -0.19 7.96 -1.49
C THR A 78 -1.45 8.68 -1.02
N LEU A 79 -2.56 7.95 -0.84
CA LEU A 79 -3.82 8.53 -0.35
C LEU A 79 -3.68 9.05 1.08
N LEU A 80 -2.99 8.31 1.95
CA LEU A 80 -2.69 8.76 3.31
C LEU A 80 -1.83 10.03 3.32
N PHE A 81 -0.81 10.11 2.45
CA PHE A 81 -0.03 11.33 2.28
C PHE A 81 -0.90 12.52 1.87
N LEU A 82 -1.76 12.35 0.85
CA LEU A 82 -2.64 13.42 0.37
C LEU A 82 -3.62 13.90 1.45
N LEU A 83 -4.16 12.99 2.27
CA LEU A 83 -5.00 13.34 3.43
C LEU A 83 -4.24 14.17 4.46
N ARG A 84 -2.95 13.86 4.72
CA ARG A 84 -2.11 14.69 5.62
C ARG A 84 -1.80 16.04 5.02
N TYR A 85 -1.50 16.09 3.73
CA TYR A 85 -1.24 17.34 3.04
C TYR A 85 -2.47 18.25 3.01
N TRP A 86 -3.66 17.71 2.72
CA TRP A 86 -4.95 18.41 2.84
C TRP A 86 -5.14 18.97 4.25
N LYS A 87 -4.99 18.15 5.29
CA LYS A 87 -5.21 18.56 6.68
C LYS A 87 -4.25 19.67 7.13
N ARG A 88 -3.00 19.66 6.66
CA ARG A 88 -1.98 20.66 7.03
C ARG A 88 -2.15 21.98 6.28
N THR A 89 -2.47 21.92 5.00
CA THR A 89 -2.46 23.10 4.13
C THR A 89 -3.84 23.74 3.97
N GLY A 90 -4.91 22.98 4.20
CA GLY A 90 -6.28 23.40 3.89
C GLY A 90 -6.59 23.45 2.39
N ASN A 91 -5.66 23.05 1.51
CA ASN A 91 -5.93 22.92 0.09
C ASN A 91 -6.95 21.80 -0.13
N PRO A 92 -8.10 22.02 -0.81
CA PRO A 92 -9.13 20.99 -1.00
C PRO A 92 -8.75 19.90 -2.02
N ARG A 93 -7.92 20.21 -3.01
CA ARG A 93 -7.58 19.32 -4.13
C ARG A 93 -7.04 17.93 -3.73
N PRO A 94 -6.13 17.78 -2.75
CA PRO A 94 -5.68 16.45 -2.31
C PRO A 94 -6.83 15.58 -1.78
N LEU A 95 -7.83 16.14 -1.10
CA LEU A 95 -8.99 15.39 -0.62
C LEU A 95 -9.89 14.97 -1.80
N GLU A 96 -10.10 15.85 -2.78
CA GLU A 96 -10.85 15.51 -4.01
C GLU A 96 -10.22 14.31 -4.73
N ILE A 97 -8.90 14.34 -4.94
CA ILE A 97 -8.13 13.24 -5.54
C ILE A 97 -8.33 11.93 -4.74
N VAL A 98 -8.33 12.02 -3.41
CA VAL A 98 -8.57 10.85 -2.55
C VAL A 98 -9.98 10.30 -2.71
N GLU A 99 -11.00 11.16 -2.65
CA GLU A 99 -12.40 10.76 -2.79
C GLU A 99 -12.69 10.15 -4.16
N GLU A 100 -12.17 10.74 -5.25
CA GLU A 100 -12.30 10.22 -6.61
C GLU A 100 -11.62 8.86 -6.77
N THR A 101 -10.39 8.71 -6.24
CA THR A 101 -9.66 7.45 -6.31
C THR A 101 -10.36 6.33 -5.53
N LEU A 102 -10.77 6.61 -4.29
CA LEU A 102 -11.46 5.63 -3.46
C LEU A 102 -12.83 5.27 -4.05
N GLY A 103 -13.59 6.26 -4.52
CA GLY A 103 -14.87 6.05 -5.18
C GLY A 103 -14.76 5.17 -6.42
N ALA A 104 -13.82 5.47 -7.31
CA ALA A 104 -13.58 4.68 -8.52
C ALA A 104 -13.18 3.24 -8.21
N MET A 105 -12.26 3.03 -7.26
CA MET A 105 -11.86 1.68 -6.86
C MET A 105 -13.03 0.90 -6.24
N ARG A 106 -13.84 1.54 -5.37
CA ARG A 106 -14.98 0.87 -4.71
C ARG A 106 -16.07 0.45 -5.71
N GLN A 107 -16.25 1.22 -6.78
CA GLN A 107 -17.23 0.97 -7.84
C GLN A 107 -16.70 0.04 -8.95
N GLY A 108 -15.38 -0.11 -9.07
CA GLY A 108 -14.73 -0.99 -10.02
C GLY A 108 -14.74 -2.48 -9.62
N GLY A 109 -14.24 -3.32 -10.52
CA GLY A 109 -14.02 -4.75 -10.30
C GLY A 109 -12.76 -5.07 -9.47
N ILE A 110 -11.90 -4.08 -9.21
CA ILE A 110 -10.81 -4.19 -8.21
C ILE A 110 -11.37 -4.48 -6.80
N TYR A 111 -12.59 -4.06 -6.51
CA TYR A 111 -13.30 -4.41 -5.29
C TYR A 111 -14.21 -5.62 -5.54
N ASP A 112 -14.06 -6.66 -4.71
CA ASP A 112 -14.95 -7.82 -4.77
C ASP A 112 -16.31 -7.49 -4.16
N GLN A 113 -17.30 -7.24 -5.02
CA GLN A 113 -18.66 -6.85 -4.63
C GLN A 113 -19.42 -7.96 -3.88
N VAL A 114 -18.93 -9.21 -3.89
CA VAL A 114 -19.60 -10.36 -3.26
C VAL A 114 -18.83 -10.83 -2.03
N GLY A 115 -17.54 -11.09 -2.18
CA GLY A 115 -16.66 -11.60 -1.12
C GLY A 115 -15.99 -10.52 -0.27
N PHE A 116 -16.17 -9.25 -0.63
CA PHE A 116 -15.53 -8.06 -0.05
C PHE A 116 -14.00 -8.06 -0.14
N GLY A 117 -13.43 -6.89 0.14
CA GLY A 117 -11.99 -6.65 0.07
C GLY A 117 -11.49 -6.40 -1.36
N PHE A 118 -10.29 -5.84 -1.44
CA PHE A 118 -9.68 -5.40 -2.69
C PHE A 118 -8.72 -6.43 -3.26
N HIS A 119 -8.76 -6.61 -4.56
CA HIS A 119 -7.75 -7.31 -5.32
C HIS A 119 -6.46 -6.49 -5.41
N ARG A 120 -5.34 -7.17 -5.64
CA ARG A 120 -3.99 -6.59 -5.58
C ARG A 120 -3.76 -5.48 -6.61
N TYR A 121 -4.25 -5.68 -7.83
CA TYR A 121 -4.18 -4.69 -8.89
C TYR A 121 -5.22 -4.96 -9.97
N SER A 122 -5.53 -3.93 -10.75
CA SER A 122 -6.36 -4.01 -11.95
C SER A 122 -5.44 -4.14 -13.16
N THR A 123 -5.78 -5.03 -14.08
CA THR A 123 -5.05 -5.18 -15.34
C THR A 123 -5.34 -4.05 -16.33
N ASP A 124 -6.41 -3.28 -16.12
CA ASP A 124 -6.76 -2.07 -16.86
C ASP A 124 -6.71 -0.81 -15.96
N SER A 125 -6.77 0.36 -16.59
CA SER A 125 -6.72 1.67 -15.93
C SER A 125 -8.03 2.10 -15.25
N ALA A 126 -9.17 1.51 -15.65
CA ALA A 126 -10.52 1.84 -15.19
C ALA A 126 -10.97 1.03 -13.96
N TRP A 127 -10.05 0.26 -13.37
CA TRP A 127 -10.31 -0.61 -12.21
C TRP A 127 -11.28 -1.77 -12.46
N LEU A 128 -11.48 -2.20 -13.71
CA LEU A 128 -12.56 -3.13 -14.07
C LEU A 128 -12.16 -4.60 -13.95
N VAL A 129 -10.95 -4.96 -14.35
CA VAL A 129 -10.48 -6.35 -14.49
C VAL A 129 -9.40 -6.63 -13.45
N PRO A 130 -9.74 -7.25 -12.31
CA PRO A 130 -8.77 -7.52 -11.26
C PRO A 130 -7.81 -8.65 -11.62
N HIS A 131 -6.60 -8.56 -11.07
CA HIS A 131 -5.81 -9.74 -10.77
C HIS A 131 -6.32 -10.34 -9.47
N PHE A 132 -6.97 -11.51 -9.54
CA PHE A 132 -7.82 -12.07 -8.46
C PHE A 132 -7.13 -12.38 -7.12
N GLU A 133 -5.83 -12.16 -7.00
CA GLU A 133 -5.11 -12.20 -5.72
C GLU A 133 -5.54 -11.06 -4.79
N LYS A 134 -5.70 -11.34 -3.50
CA LYS A 134 -5.92 -10.33 -2.44
C LYS A 134 -4.83 -10.47 -1.39
N MET A 135 -4.14 -9.38 -1.08
CA MET A 135 -3.09 -9.38 -0.06
C MET A 135 -3.52 -8.62 1.18
N LEU A 136 -3.09 -9.11 2.35
CA LEU A 136 -3.48 -8.54 3.64
C LEU A 136 -2.98 -7.11 3.83
N TYR A 137 -1.77 -6.79 3.33
CA TYR A 137 -1.23 -5.44 3.46
C TYR A 137 -2.04 -4.43 2.63
N ASP A 138 -2.56 -4.82 1.46
CA ASP A 138 -3.45 -3.96 0.65
C ASP A 138 -4.73 -3.65 1.43
N GLN A 139 -5.33 -4.66 2.08
CA GLN A 139 -6.50 -4.47 2.93
C GLN A 139 -6.21 -3.51 4.09
N ALA A 140 -5.06 -3.67 4.75
CA ALA A 140 -4.67 -2.82 5.88
C ALA A 140 -4.49 -1.36 5.45
N MET A 141 -3.77 -1.12 4.35
CA MET A 141 -3.55 0.23 3.84
C MET A 141 -4.85 0.90 3.40
N LEU A 142 -5.72 0.18 2.69
CA LEU A 142 -7.00 0.72 2.26
C LEU A 142 -7.96 0.94 3.43
N THR A 143 -7.96 0.07 4.43
CA THR A 143 -8.74 0.27 5.67
C THR A 143 -8.38 1.60 6.32
N MET A 144 -7.08 1.93 6.42
CA MET A 144 -6.65 3.22 6.95
C MET A 144 -7.09 4.38 6.06
N ALA A 145 -6.86 4.30 4.75
CA ALA A 145 -7.24 5.36 3.81
C ALA A 145 -8.76 5.66 3.86
N TYR A 146 -9.61 4.63 3.77
CA TYR A 146 -11.06 4.80 3.87
C TYR A 146 -11.51 5.32 5.25
N THR A 147 -10.88 4.87 6.35
CA THR A 147 -11.20 5.34 7.70
C THR A 147 -10.91 6.83 7.84
N GLU A 148 -9.76 7.28 7.35
CA GLU A 148 -9.36 8.68 7.46
C GLU A 148 -10.16 9.58 6.52
N THR A 149 -10.53 9.09 5.33
CA THR A 149 -11.46 9.81 4.46
C THR A 149 -12.84 9.94 5.12
N TYR A 150 -13.34 8.89 5.78
CA TYR A 150 -14.57 9.01 6.58
C TYR A 150 -14.45 10.07 7.67
N GLN A 151 -13.33 10.13 8.40
CA GLN A 151 -13.09 11.17 9.40
C GLN A 151 -13.02 12.57 8.80
N ALA A 152 -12.49 12.70 7.59
CA ALA A 152 -12.37 13.98 6.89
C ALA A 152 -13.71 14.50 6.36
N THR A 153 -14.61 13.60 5.93
CA THR A 153 -15.80 13.98 5.13
C THR A 153 -17.14 13.64 5.77
N GLY A 154 -17.16 12.68 6.70
CA GLY A 154 -18.38 12.15 7.32
C GLY A 154 -19.24 11.30 6.38
N LYS A 155 -18.78 10.97 5.16
CA LYS A 155 -19.56 10.19 4.19
C LYS A 155 -19.58 8.70 4.57
N GLU A 156 -20.77 8.18 4.86
CA GLU A 156 -20.94 6.83 5.41
C GLU A 156 -20.47 5.70 4.47
N GLU A 157 -20.41 5.93 3.16
CA GLU A 157 -19.90 4.98 2.18
C GLU A 157 -18.45 4.51 2.45
N TYR A 158 -17.62 5.39 3.00
CA TYR A 158 -16.24 5.06 3.38
C TYR A 158 -16.21 4.17 4.63
N ALA A 159 -17.03 4.49 5.64
CA ALA A 159 -17.17 3.65 6.83
C ALA A 159 -17.78 2.27 6.50
N ALA A 160 -18.73 2.21 5.57
CA ALA A 160 -19.29 0.97 5.07
C ALA A 160 -18.21 0.10 4.42
N THR A 161 -17.39 0.69 3.53
CA THR A 161 -16.29 -0.01 2.87
C THR A 161 -15.26 -0.54 3.89
N VAL A 162 -14.93 0.22 4.93
CA VAL A 162 -14.05 -0.25 6.03
C VAL A 162 -14.63 -1.48 6.71
N ARG A 163 -15.92 -1.47 7.06
CA ARG A 163 -16.58 -2.61 7.71
C ARG A 163 -16.56 -3.85 6.83
N GLU A 164 -16.74 -3.68 5.52
CA GLU A 164 -16.67 -4.78 4.55
C GLU A 164 -15.25 -5.35 4.42
N ILE A 165 -14.21 -4.50 4.36
CA ILE A 165 -12.81 -4.95 4.37
C ILE A 165 -12.51 -5.75 5.65
N ILE A 166 -12.91 -5.22 6.82
CA ILE A 166 -12.72 -5.90 8.10
C ILE A 166 -13.44 -7.25 8.11
N HIS A 167 -14.66 -7.31 7.58
CA HIS A 167 -15.41 -8.56 7.46
C HIS A 167 -14.66 -9.59 6.60
N TYR A 168 -14.12 -9.19 5.45
CA TYR A 168 -13.28 -10.04 4.62
C TYR A 168 -12.05 -10.57 5.38
N VAL A 169 -11.32 -9.68 6.05
CA VAL A 169 -10.09 -10.04 6.80
C VAL A 169 -10.39 -11.01 7.93
N LEU A 170 -11.45 -10.76 8.71
CA LEU A 170 -11.84 -11.63 9.83
C LEU A 170 -12.26 -13.02 9.34
N LEU A 171 -12.96 -13.14 8.21
CA LEU A 171 -13.39 -14.44 7.72
C LEU A 171 -12.29 -15.26 7.03
N ASN A 172 -11.38 -14.60 6.31
CA ASN A 172 -10.50 -15.28 5.36
C ASN A 172 -9.00 -15.21 5.71
N ALA A 173 -8.56 -14.18 6.41
CA ALA A 173 -7.14 -13.93 6.65
C ALA A 173 -6.68 -14.28 8.07
N ILE A 174 -7.61 -14.41 9.02
CA ILE A 174 -7.29 -14.76 10.41
C ILE A 174 -7.73 -16.21 10.67
N PRO A 175 -6.82 -17.10 11.12
CA PRO A 175 -7.17 -18.46 11.49
C PRO A 175 -8.27 -18.48 12.56
N SER A 176 -9.22 -19.42 12.46
CA SER A 176 -10.40 -19.51 13.33
C SER A 176 -10.06 -19.54 14.83
N ALA A 177 -8.88 -20.05 15.19
CA ALA A 177 -8.38 -20.09 16.56
C ALA A 177 -8.09 -18.69 17.15
N VAL A 178 -7.74 -17.69 16.34
CA VAL A 178 -7.42 -16.33 16.79
C VAL A 178 -8.69 -15.47 16.93
N LEU A 179 -9.72 -15.72 16.12
CA LEU A 179 -11.01 -15.03 16.20
C LEU A 179 -11.77 -15.31 17.51
N ALA A 180 -11.58 -16.48 18.10
CA ALA A 180 -12.21 -16.85 19.36
C ALA A 180 -11.75 -15.97 20.52
N THR A 181 -10.49 -15.53 20.52
CA THR A 181 -9.89 -14.69 21.57
C THR A 181 -10.31 -13.23 21.48
N ILE A 182 -10.77 -12.75 20.32
CA ILE A 182 -11.23 -11.37 20.11
C ILE A 182 -12.70 -11.20 20.51
N LYS A 183 -13.47 -12.31 20.55
CA LYS A 183 -14.89 -12.32 20.93
C LYS A 183 -15.14 -12.59 22.42
N SER A 184 -14.10 -12.85 23.21
CA SER A 184 -14.13 -13.03 24.66
C SER A 184 -13.66 -11.78 25.39
#